data_AF-A0A1V6PI11-F1
#
_entry.id   AF-A0A1V6PI11-F1
#
_cell.length_a   1.000
_cell.length_b   1.000
_cell.length_c   1.000
_cell.angle_alpha   90.00
_cell.angle_beta   90.00
_cell.angle_gamma   90.00
#
_symmetry.space_group_name_H-M   'P 1'
#
loop_
_entity.id
_entity.type
_entity.pdbx_description
1 polymer ?
#
loop_
_entity_poly.entity_id
_entity_poly.type
_entity_poly.pdbx_seq_one_letter_code
_entity_poly.pdbx_strand_id
1 'polypeptide(L)'
;MGNLLLFARGSDKTFRILVEAVGDTVFFLRREKSPFETIPGVYGYGHSFPEAYTAWAYDMRGSESYQRILEYEFAGMKALIRFEGDGFLPERVPGHGDRPKAPPSGLSSNSQSYSDTRSIPRDTMDEELLESMANTADSAAYPTKSTEQTKSLRIEKRGRRIPQSTVFDLKSRSRTKIDADTASEEMPRLWVAQIPNFMLAHHESGVFTSIKIIDTKDAIQAWEEENQKALAEFAARLRRLVAFARSMEKFEIVRENVGKELELREQGGDITGVLPPDLMET
;
A
#
# COMPACT_ATOMS: atom_id res chain seq x y z
N MET A 1 9.64 1.62 -3.07
CA MET A 1 9.79 0.63 -4.16
C MET A 1 9.26 1.12 -5.52
N GLY A 2 7.97 1.44 -5.67
CA GLY A 2 7.36 1.73 -6.99
C GLY A 2 8.01 2.85 -7.82
N ASN A 3 8.37 3.98 -7.22
CA ASN A 3 9.01 5.08 -7.96
C ASN A 3 10.42 4.72 -8.50
N LEU A 4 11.19 3.90 -7.77
CA LEU A 4 12.49 3.42 -8.25
C LEU A 4 12.32 2.44 -9.43
N LEU A 5 11.29 1.60 -9.39
CA LEU A 5 10.92 0.73 -10.51
C LEU A 5 10.49 1.56 -11.73
N LEU A 6 9.63 2.57 -11.54
CA LEU A 6 9.24 3.48 -12.62
C LEU A 6 10.45 4.17 -13.25
N PHE A 7 11.40 4.62 -12.44
CA PHE A 7 12.65 5.20 -12.93
C PHE A 7 13.49 4.20 -13.74
N ALA A 8 13.63 2.95 -13.28
CA ALA A 8 14.31 1.90 -14.05
C ALA A 8 13.59 1.57 -15.38
N ARG A 9 12.29 1.84 -15.46
CA ARG A 9 11.49 1.76 -16.69
C ARG A 9 11.53 3.03 -17.56
N GLY A 10 12.37 4.00 -17.20
CA GLY A 10 12.54 5.24 -17.95
C GLY A 10 11.50 6.33 -17.70
N SER A 11 10.69 6.21 -16.65
CA SER A 11 9.76 7.27 -16.26
C SER A 11 10.50 8.54 -15.84
N ASP A 12 9.97 9.68 -16.27
CA ASP A 12 10.41 11.03 -15.91
C ASP A 12 9.79 11.53 -14.61
N LYS A 13 8.95 10.74 -13.94
CA LYS A 13 8.29 11.10 -12.69
C LYS A 13 9.31 11.51 -11.63
N THR A 14 9.07 12.68 -11.02
CA THR A 14 9.86 13.17 -9.90
C THR A 14 9.44 12.49 -8.60
N PHE A 15 10.42 12.28 -7.72
CA PHE A 15 10.18 11.72 -6.40
C PHE A 15 11.35 11.99 -5.48
N ARG A 16 11.07 11.83 -4.18
CA ARG A 16 12.04 11.92 -3.11
C ARG A 16 11.85 10.72 -2.18
N ILE A 17 12.94 10.09 -1.78
CA ILE A 17 12.94 8.93 -0.89
C ILE A 17 14.00 9.14 0.18
N LEU A 18 13.60 9.05 1.44
CA LEU A 18 14.51 8.97 2.57
C LEU A 18 15.03 7.55 2.67
N VAL A 19 16.34 7.42 2.84
CA VAL A 19 17.02 6.15 3.04
C VAL A 19 17.80 6.21 4.33
N GLU A 20 17.62 5.21 5.18
CA GLU A 20 18.34 5.08 6.44
C GLU A 20 18.64 3.61 6.71
N ALA A 21 19.86 3.32 7.15
CA ALA A 21 20.27 1.99 7.55
C ALA A 21 20.23 1.89 9.09
N VAL A 22 19.51 0.88 9.59
CA VAL A 22 19.46 0.55 11.02
C VAL A 22 19.80 -0.93 11.17
N GLY A 23 20.94 -1.21 11.80
CA GLY A 23 21.55 -2.54 11.79
C GLY A 23 21.78 -3.04 10.36
N ASP A 24 21.29 -4.24 10.06
CA ASP A 24 21.40 -4.85 8.72
C ASP A 24 20.29 -4.43 7.75
N THR A 25 19.29 -3.70 8.23
CA THR A 25 18.07 -3.33 7.49
C THR A 25 18.20 -1.93 6.89
N VAL A 26 17.82 -1.79 5.61
CA VAL A 26 17.77 -0.49 4.92
C VAL A 26 16.32 -0.10 4.67
N PHE A 27 15.92 1.02 5.25
CA PHE A 27 14.59 1.59 5.13
C PHE A 27 14.51 2.55 3.95
N PHE A 28 13.41 2.47 3.19
CA PHE A 28 13.12 3.38 2.09
C PHE A 28 11.75 4.03 2.31
N LEU A 29 11.72 5.27 2.76
CA LEU A 29 10.48 6.01 3.05
C LEU A 29 10.24 7.04 1.96
N ARG A 30 9.01 7.09 1.44
CA ARG A 30 8.61 8.17 0.53
C ARG A 30 8.65 9.48 1.30
N ARG A 31 9.38 10.47 0.80
CA ARG A 31 9.28 11.82 1.33
C ARG A 31 8.08 12.50 0.69
N GLU A 32 7.01 12.65 1.47
CA GLU A 32 5.81 13.30 1.00
C GLU A 32 5.99 14.82 0.92
N LYS A 33 5.20 15.42 0.03
CA LYS A 33 5.00 16.87 0.03
C LYS A 33 4.19 17.24 1.27
N SER A 34 4.26 18.52 1.67
CA SER A 34 3.49 19.00 2.81
C SER A 34 2.00 18.65 2.64
N PRO A 35 1.30 18.20 3.70
CA PRO A 35 -0.13 17.89 3.64
C PRO A 35 -0.97 19.16 3.39
N PHE A 36 -0.38 20.34 3.61
CA PHE A 36 -0.97 21.63 3.28
C PHE A 36 -0.69 22.07 1.83
N GLU A 37 0.16 21.34 1.09
CA GLU A 37 0.42 21.61 -0.32
C GLU A 37 -0.76 21.09 -1.14
N THR A 38 -1.69 21.97 -1.48
CA THR A 38 -2.76 21.66 -2.42
C THR A 38 -2.17 21.37 -3.80
N ILE A 39 -2.51 20.24 -4.40
CA ILE A 39 -2.19 19.96 -5.79
C ILE A 39 -3.22 20.73 -6.65
N PRO A 40 -2.84 21.81 -7.34
CA PRO A 40 -3.79 22.59 -8.12
C PRO A 40 -4.33 21.75 -9.29
N GLY A 41 -5.64 21.81 -9.52
CA GLY A 41 -6.27 21.14 -10.66
C GLY A 41 -6.53 19.65 -10.48
N VAL A 42 -6.53 19.11 -9.25
CA VAL A 42 -7.02 17.75 -9.00
C VAL A 42 -8.53 17.75 -9.07
N TYR A 43 -9.05 17.27 -10.20
CA TYR A 43 -10.45 16.95 -10.39
C TYR A 43 -10.57 15.43 -10.50
N GLY A 44 -11.32 14.80 -9.59
CA GLY A 44 -11.51 13.36 -9.61
C GLY A 44 -12.38 12.87 -8.47
N TYR A 45 -12.92 11.67 -8.62
CA TYR A 45 -13.84 11.04 -7.67
C TYR A 45 -13.22 9.79 -7.02
N GLY A 46 -11.88 9.78 -6.94
CA GLY A 46 -11.10 8.61 -6.50
C GLY A 46 -11.30 8.24 -5.04
N HIS A 47 -11.57 9.21 -4.16
CA HIS A 47 -11.85 8.97 -2.74
C HIS A 47 -13.33 8.70 -2.46
N SER A 48 -14.23 9.38 -3.18
CA SER A 48 -15.68 9.20 -3.00
C SER A 48 -16.17 7.84 -3.46
N PHE A 49 -15.45 7.16 -4.37
CA PHE A 49 -15.84 5.80 -4.77
C PHE A 49 -15.67 4.78 -3.63
N PRO A 50 -14.47 4.59 -3.03
CA PRO A 50 -14.34 3.70 -1.89
C PRO A 50 -15.39 3.97 -0.82
N GLU A 51 -15.59 5.24 -0.44
CA GLU A 51 -16.57 5.64 0.57
C GLU A 51 -18.01 5.20 0.25
N ALA A 52 -18.42 5.25 -1.02
CA ALA A 52 -19.77 4.91 -1.44
C ALA A 52 -19.98 3.44 -1.80
N TYR A 53 -18.91 2.73 -2.20
CA TYR A 53 -18.98 1.38 -2.79
C TYR A 53 -18.24 0.31 -2.00
N THR A 54 -17.52 0.66 -0.93
CA THR A 54 -16.95 -0.30 0.01
C THR A 54 -17.52 -0.10 1.41
N ALA A 55 -17.34 -1.11 2.27
CA ALA A 55 -17.77 -1.04 3.65
C ALA A 55 -16.77 -1.76 4.54
N TRP A 56 -16.50 -1.17 5.71
CA TRP A 56 -15.76 -1.85 6.76
C TRP A 56 -16.53 -3.06 7.28
N ALA A 57 -15.81 -4.15 7.53
CA ALA A 57 -16.35 -5.25 8.32
C ALA A 57 -16.81 -4.73 9.69
N TYR A 58 -17.81 -5.39 10.28
CA TYR A 58 -18.45 -4.90 11.52
C TYR A 58 -17.45 -4.62 12.66
N ASP A 59 -16.46 -5.50 12.82
CA ASP A 59 -15.39 -5.43 13.81
C ASP A 59 -14.27 -4.42 13.48
N MET A 60 -14.24 -3.91 12.24
CA MET A 60 -13.30 -2.92 11.71
C MET A 60 -13.95 -1.54 11.49
N ARG A 61 -15.18 -1.32 11.95
CA ARG A 61 -15.82 -0.01 11.84
C ARG A 61 -15.05 1.04 12.62
N GLY A 62 -14.89 2.22 12.01
CA GLY A 62 -14.09 3.31 12.56
C GLY A 62 -12.63 3.29 12.10
N SER A 63 -12.21 2.28 11.32
CA SER A 63 -10.93 2.33 10.61
C SER A 63 -10.94 3.39 9.51
N GLU A 64 -9.77 3.98 9.27
CA GLU A 64 -9.57 5.00 8.21
C GLU A 64 -8.84 4.43 6.99
N SER A 65 -7.92 3.49 7.19
CA SER A 65 -7.17 2.85 6.11
C SER A 65 -6.87 1.38 6.43
N TYR A 66 -6.55 0.61 5.38
CA TYR A 66 -6.15 -0.77 5.50
C TYR A 66 -4.72 -0.95 5.00
N GLN A 67 -3.77 -1.03 5.93
CA GLN A 67 -2.35 -1.19 5.63
C GLN A 67 -1.97 -2.67 5.62
N ARG A 68 -1.15 -3.08 4.64
CA ARG A 68 -0.61 -4.42 4.52
C ARG A 68 0.91 -4.36 4.45
N ILE A 69 1.56 -5.38 5.01
CA ILE A 69 2.98 -5.65 4.84
C ILE A 69 3.11 -6.99 4.13
N LEU A 70 3.88 -7.01 3.05
CA LEU A 70 4.26 -8.23 2.34
C LEU A 70 5.72 -8.52 2.53
N GLU A 71 6.02 -9.80 2.71
CA GLU A 71 7.36 -10.34 2.66
C GLU A 71 7.53 -11.12 1.36
N TYR A 72 8.56 -10.78 0.59
CA TYR A 72 9.02 -11.58 -0.54
C TYR A 72 10.50 -11.34 -0.83
N GLU A 73 11.11 -12.21 -1.63
CA GLU A 73 12.48 -12.02 -2.11
C GLU A 73 12.47 -11.32 -3.47
N PHE A 74 13.30 -10.28 -3.62
CA PHE A 74 13.56 -9.66 -4.90
C PHE A 74 15.07 -9.56 -5.13
N ALA A 75 15.53 -10.19 -6.21
CA ALA A 75 16.92 -10.11 -6.64
C ALA A 75 17.94 -10.53 -5.54
N GLY A 76 17.59 -11.56 -4.75
CA GLY A 76 18.41 -12.05 -3.64
C GLY A 76 18.34 -11.20 -2.38
N MET A 77 17.43 -10.23 -2.30
CA MET A 77 17.21 -9.39 -1.13
C MET A 77 15.83 -9.70 -0.54
N LYS A 78 15.78 -10.00 0.76
CA LYS A 78 14.53 -10.05 1.51
C LYS A 78 13.92 -8.64 1.56
N ALA A 79 12.68 -8.50 1.12
CA ALA A 79 11.98 -7.23 1.07
C ALA A 79 10.69 -7.29 1.90
N LEU A 80 10.48 -6.25 2.72
CA LEU A 80 9.20 -5.95 3.35
C LEU A 80 8.57 -4.75 2.65
N ILE A 81 7.41 -4.94 2.04
CA ILE A 81 6.70 -3.91 1.31
C ILE A 81 5.40 -3.57 2.03
N ARG A 82 5.32 -2.32 2.50
CA ARG A 82 4.09 -1.74 3.01
C ARG A 82 3.30 -1.08 1.89
N PHE A 83 1.99 -1.31 1.84
CA PHE A 83 1.06 -0.57 0.99
C PHE A 83 -0.33 -0.51 1.63
N GLU A 84 -1.14 0.45 1.17
CA GLU A 84 -2.55 0.55 1.49
C GLU A 84 -3.38 -0.24 0.47
N GLY A 85 -4.25 -1.14 0.94
CA GLY A 85 -5.19 -1.87 0.09
C GLY A 85 -6.57 -1.20 0.08
N ASP A 86 -7.20 -1.15 -1.09
CA ASP A 86 -8.52 -0.51 -1.25
C ASP A 86 -9.68 -1.38 -0.77
N GLY A 87 -9.47 -2.70 -0.65
CA GLY A 87 -10.44 -3.63 -0.10
C GLY A 87 -10.14 -5.09 -0.43
N PHE A 88 -11.12 -5.94 -0.19
CA PHE A 88 -11.07 -7.35 -0.59
C PHE A 88 -12.43 -7.81 -1.11
N LEU A 89 -12.41 -8.87 -1.92
CA LEU A 89 -13.59 -9.51 -2.50
C LEU A 89 -14.07 -10.65 -1.59
N PRO A 90 -15.16 -10.48 -0.82
CA PRO A 90 -15.61 -11.50 0.14
C PRO A 90 -15.85 -12.85 -0.50
N GLU A 91 -16.43 -12.89 -1.70
CA GLU A 91 -16.75 -14.08 -2.47
C GLU A 91 -15.51 -14.90 -2.86
N ARG A 92 -14.33 -14.27 -2.90
CA ARG A 92 -13.05 -14.95 -3.16
C ARG A 92 -12.37 -15.45 -1.88
N VAL A 93 -12.92 -15.17 -0.71
CA VAL A 93 -12.38 -15.67 0.57
C VAL A 93 -12.67 -17.17 0.70
N PRO A 94 -11.63 -18.03 0.86
CA PRO A 94 -11.83 -19.46 1.08
C PRO A 94 -12.77 -19.72 2.26
N GLY A 95 -13.73 -20.62 2.08
CA GLY A 95 -14.75 -20.93 3.08
C GLY A 95 -15.89 -19.91 3.21
N HIS A 96 -15.97 -18.89 2.34
CA HIS A 96 -17.13 -17.99 2.32
C HIS A 96 -18.38 -18.59 1.66
N GLY A 97 -18.21 -19.62 0.82
CA GLY A 97 -19.25 -20.26 0.00
C GLY A 97 -20.34 -21.04 0.75
N ASP A 98 -20.21 -21.25 2.07
CA ASP A 98 -21.22 -21.97 2.88
C ASP A 98 -22.27 -21.04 3.50
N ARG A 99 -22.25 -19.75 3.19
CA ARG A 99 -23.33 -18.83 3.58
C ARG A 99 -24.39 -18.78 2.48
N PRO A 100 -25.69 -18.99 2.80
CA PRO A 100 -26.76 -18.75 1.84
C PRO A 100 -26.61 -17.34 1.26
N LYS A 101 -26.64 -17.21 -0.08
CA LYS A 101 -26.72 -15.91 -0.75
C LYS A 101 -27.91 -15.14 -0.17
N ALA A 102 -27.66 -14.06 0.54
CA ALA A 102 -28.74 -13.14 0.90
C ALA A 102 -29.36 -12.60 -0.41
N PRO A 103 -30.69 -12.58 -0.56
CA PRO A 103 -31.31 -11.89 -1.68
C PRO A 103 -30.97 -10.39 -1.63
N PRO A 104 -30.99 -9.69 -2.78
CA PRO A 104 -30.85 -8.23 -2.80
C PRO A 104 -31.90 -7.61 -1.88
N SER A 105 -31.44 -6.76 -0.96
CA SER A 105 -32.24 -6.18 0.12
C SER A 105 -33.43 -5.37 -0.41
N GLY A 106 -34.62 -5.97 -0.35
CA GLY A 106 -35.87 -5.28 -0.04
C GLY A 106 -36.12 -5.36 1.47
N LEU A 107 -36.69 -4.29 2.03
CA LEU A 107 -36.94 -4.08 3.47
C LEU A 107 -37.52 -5.32 4.19
N SER A 108 -37.00 -5.64 5.37
CA SER A 108 -37.78 -5.94 6.60
C SER A 108 -36.88 -6.49 7.72
N SER A 109 -37.11 -5.96 8.92
CA SER A 109 -36.63 -6.39 10.24
C SER A 109 -36.87 -7.88 10.54
N ASN A 110 -35.89 -8.57 11.13
CA ASN A 110 -35.99 -9.05 12.51
C ASN A 110 -34.66 -9.65 13.02
N SER A 111 -34.41 -9.42 14.31
CA SER A 111 -33.33 -9.93 15.14
C SER A 111 -33.34 -11.45 15.27
N GLN A 112 -32.16 -12.10 15.19
CA GLN A 112 -31.83 -13.26 16.02
C GLN A 112 -30.32 -13.53 16.04
N SER A 113 -29.81 -13.61 17.28
CA SER A 113 -28.45 -13.92 17.68
C SER A 113 -28.10 -15.39 17.43
N TYR A 114 -26.91 -15.67 16.88
CA TYR A 114 -26.25 -16.96 17.06
C TYR A 114 -24.74 -16.76 17.24
N SER A 115 -24.28 -17.17 18.42
CA SER A 115 -22.90 -17.48 18.74
C SER A 115 -22.49 -18.77 18.03
N ASP A 116 -21.32 -18.82 17.39
CA ASP A 116 -20.52 -20.05 17.44
C ASP A 116 -19.05 -19.80 17.12
N THR A 117 -18.22 -20.15 18.10
CA THR A 117 -16.76 -20.15 18.08
C THR A 117 -16.25 -21.41 17.40
N ARG A 118 -15.48 -21.29 16.32
CA ARG A 118 -14.56 -22.36 15.89
C ARG A 118 -13.18 -21.79 15.57
N SER A 119 -12.27 -22.16 16.45
CA SER A 119 -10.83 -21.89 16.46
C SER A 119 -10.13 -22.53 15.26
N ILE A 120 -9.37 -21.71 14.51
CA ILE A 120 -8.42 -22.14 13.49
C ILE A 120 -6.99 -21.92 14.04
N PRO A 121 -6.02 -22.81 13.77
CA PRO A 121 -4.70 -22.80 14.41
C PRO A 121 -3.94 -21.49 14.17
N ARG A 122 -3.31 -20.96 15.23
CA ARG A 122 -2.41 -19.80 15.18
C ARG A 122 -1.03 -20.27 14.71
N ASP A 123 -0.59 -19.79 13.55
CA ASP A 123 0.84 -19.83 13.20
C ASP A 123 1.58 -18.81 14.08
N THR A 124 2.61 -19.28 14.76
CA THR A 124 3.34 -18.59 15.84
C THR A 124 4.23 -17.44 15.39
N MET A 125 4.26 -17.10 14.10
CA MET A 125 5.05 -15.98 13.55
C MET A 125 4.32 -14.63 13.57
N ASP A 126 3.01 -14.61 13.80
CA ASP A 126 2.22 -13.37 13.74
C ASP A 126 2.40 -12.47 14.98
N GLU A 127 2.67 -13.02 16.18
CA GLU A 127 2.74 -12.22 17.43
C GLU A 127 4.00 -11.34 17.48
N GLU A 128 5.16 -11.85 17.07
CA GLU A 128 6.45 -11.13 17.10
C GLU A 128 6.51 -9.99 16.06
N LEU A 129 5.87 -10.21 14.91
CA LEU A 129 5.70 -9.16 13.88
C LEU A 129 4.66 -8.12 14.32
N LEU A 130 3.59 -8.52 15.01
CA LEU A 130 2.59 -7.59 15.55
C LEU A 130 3.18 -6.71 16.67
N GLU A 131 4.06 -7.26 17.51
CA GLU A 131 4.77 -6.50 18.55
C GLU A 131 5.78 -5.50 17.97
N SER A 132 6.51 -5.85 16.90
CA SER A 132 7.40 -4.89 16.22
C SER A 132 6.63 -3.81 15.43
N MET A 133 5.45 -4.14 14.89
CA MET A 133 4.55 -3.17 14.23
C MET A 133 3.83 -2.24 15.21
N ALA A 134 3.52 -2.74 16.40
CA ALA A 134 2.92 -1.97 17.49
C ALA A 134 3.79 -0.78 17.91
N ASN A 135 5.10 -0.97 17.92
CA ASN A 135 6.04 0.06 18.33
C ASN A 135 6.40 1.04 17.19
N THR A 136 6.09 0.71 15.92
CA THR A 136 6.45 1.52 14.73
C THR A 136 5.32 2.41 14.19
N ALA A 137 4.11 2.32 14.75
CA ALA A 137 2.96 3.07 14.26
C ALA A 137 2.90 4.49 14.85
N ASP A 138 3.90 5.30 14.54
CA ASP A 138 3.75 6.75 14.52
C ASP A 138 4.67 7.38 13.47
N SER A 139 4.14 7.56 12.25
CA SER A 139 4.65 8.53 11.27
C SER A 139 3.68 8.65 10.10
N ALA A 140 2.55 9.30 10.37
CA ALA A 140 1.76 10.05 9.39
C ALA A 140 1.03 11.22 10.07
N ALA A 141 1.72 11.94 10.96
CA ALA A 141 1.29 13.24 11.45
C ALA A 141 2.54 14.06 11.83
N TYR A 142 2.66 15.25 11.27
CA TYR A 142 3.69 16.21 11.70
C TYR A 142 3.40 16.62 13.15
N PRO A 143 4.32 16.48 14.11
CA PRO A 143 4.14 17.07 15.42
C PRO A 143 4.35 18.58 15.30
N THR A 144 3.26 19.32 15.19
CA THR A 144 3.31 20.76 15.49
C THR A 144 3.58 20.88 16.98
N LYS A 145 4.65 21.59 17.36
CA LYS A 145 5.02 21.89 18.75
C LYS A 145 3.78 22.34 19.54
N SER A 146 3.21 21.41 20.28
CA SER A 146 2.20 21.66 21.30
C SER A 146 2.46 20.65 22.40
N THR A 147 2.55 21.17 23.62
CA THR A 147 2.80 20.44 24.86
C THR A 147 1.53 19.66 25.23
N GLU A 148 1.11 18.71 24.40
CA GLU A 148 0.02 17.81 24.70
C GLU A 148 0.59 16.42 24.99
N GLN A 149 0.12 15.84 26.10
CA GLN A 149 0.42 14.48 26.52
C GLN A 149 0.38 13.54 25.31
N THR A 150 1.51 12.91 25.01
CA THR A 150 1.60 11.86 24.00
C THR A 150 0.58 10.79 24.35
N LYS A 151 -0.57 10.79 23.66
CA LYS A 151 -1.50 9.68 23.74
C LYS A 151 -0.76 8.50 23.16
N SER A 152 -0.29 7.61 24.04
CA SER A 152 0.35 6.35 23.65
C SER A 152 -0.49 5.65 22.59
N LEU A 153 0.14 5.21 21.50
CA LEU A 153 -0.54 4.45 20.47
C LEU A 153 -1.26 3.25 21.11
N ARG A 154 -2.56 3.14 20.88
CA ARG A 154 -3.35 2.02 21.38
C ARG A 154 -3.40 0.94 20.32
N ILE A 155 -2.67 -0.14 20.55
CA ILE A 155 -2.73 -1.33 19.71
C ILE A 155 -3.89 -2.21 20.17
N GLU A 156 -4.74 -2.60 19.23
CA GLU A 156 -5.83 -3.53 19.48
C GLU A 156 -5.79 -4.69 18.50
N LYS A 157 -5.80 -5.91 19.02
CA LYS A 157 -5.93 -7.12 18.21
C LYS A 157 -7.40 -7.30 17.83
N ARG A 158 -7.76 -6.88 16.61
CA ARG A 158 -9.11 -7.02 16.06
C ARG A 158 -9.07 -7.58 14.64
N GLY A 159 -10.23 -8.00 14.16
CA GLY A 159 -10.37 -8.41 12.77
C GLY A 159 -9.99 -9.86 12.54
N ARG A 160 -9.83 -10.20 11.26
CA ARG A 160 -9.33 -11.49 10.80
C ARG A 160 -8.33 -11.30 9.68
N ARG A 161 -7.45 -12.28 9.51
CA ARG A 161 -6.51 -12.30 8.39
C ARG A 161 -7.26 -12.43 7.07
N ILE A 162 -7.10 -11.43 6.20
CA ILE A 162 -7.65 -11.43 4.84
C ILE A 162 -6.59 -11.97 3.87
N PRO A 163 -6.86 -13.07 3.13
CA PRO A 163 -5.91 -13.63 2.18
C PRO A 163 -5.55 -12.64 1.07
N GLN A 164 -4.27 -12.55 0.74
CA GLN A 164 -3.76 -11.65 -0.31
C GLN A 164 -4.46 -11.87 -1.66
N SER A 165 -4.83 -13.12 -1.98
CA SER A 165 -5.53 -13.49 -3.21
C SER A 165 -6.90 -12.82 -3.39
N THR A 166 -7.46 -12.26 -2.32
CA THR A 166 -8.78 -11.60 -2.32
C THR A 166 -8.69 -10.08 -2.34
N VAL A 167 -7.51 -9.52 -2.06
CA VAL A 167 -7.29 -8.08 -2.00
C VAL A 167 -7.39 -7.50 -3.40
N PHE A 168 -7.99 -6.32 -3.53
CA PHE A 168 -8.01 -5.56 -4.78
C PHE A 168 -7.41 -4.17 -4.60
N ASP A 169 -6.90 -3.65 -5.71
CA ASP A 169 -6.57 -2.23 -5.90
C ASP A 169 -7.66 -1.62 -6.78
N LEU A 170 -8.01 -0.37 -6.55
CA LEU A 170 -9.10 0.32 -7.19
C LEU A 170 -8.59 1.52 -7.98
N LYS A 171 -9.17 1.70 -9.17
CA LYS A 171 -9.00 2.93 -9.95
C LYS A 171 -10.33 3.47 -10.45
N SER A 172 -10.52 4.77 -10.26
CA SER A 172 -11.55 5.53 -10.94
C SER A 172 -11.02 6.19 -12.22
N ARG A 173 -11.79 6.17 -13.30
CA ARG A 173 -11.51 6.89 -14.54
C ARG A 173 -12.76 7.59 -15.05
N SER A 174 -12.58 8.70 -15.75
CA SER A 174 -13.66 9.28 -16.58
C SER A 174 -14.10 8.25 -17.61
N ARG A 175 -15.39 8.18 -17.91
CA ARG A 175 -15.94 7.30 -18.96
C ARG A 175 -15.38 7.62 -20.35
N THR A 176 -14.84 8.83 -20.56
CA THR A 176 -14.07 9.16 -21.78
C THR A 176 -12.82 8.31 -21.98
N LYS A 177 -12.38 7.56 -20.96
CA LYS A 177 -11.26 6.63 -20.98
C LYS A 177 -11.69 5.16 -20.93
N ILE A 178 -12.95 4.85 -21.25
CA ILE A 178 -13.49 3.48 -21.13
C ILE A 178 -12.76 2.43 -21.99
N ASP A 179 -12.23 2.85 -23.13
CA ASP A 179 -11.47 2.00 -24.05
C ASP A 179 -9.95 2.03 -23.79
N ALA A 180 -9.49 2.84 -22.82
CA ALA A 180 -8.07 2.89 -22.46
C ALA A 180 -7.70 1.69 -21.60
N ASP A 181 -6.55 1.09 -21.87
CA ASP A 181 -6.02 -0.02 -21.08
C ASP A 181 -5.41 0.46 -19.76
N THR A 182 -6.30 0.86 -18.85
CA THR A 182 -5.93 1.37 -17.53
C THR A 182 -5.28 0.29 -16.68
N ALA A 183 -5.64 -0.98 -16.86
CA ALA A 183 -5.04 -2.07 -16.09
C ALA A 183 -3.53 -2.18 -16.39
N SER A 184 -3.15 -2.16 -17.67
CA SER A 184 -1.74 -2.20 -18.08
C SER A 184 -0.90 -1.04 -17.52
N GLU A 185 -1.47 0.16 -17.38
CA GLU A 185 -0.80 1.32 -16.76
C GLU A 185 -0.43 1.08 -15.29
N GLU A 186 -1.28 0.34 -14.56
CA GLU A 186 -1.12 0.10 -13.12
C GLU A 186 -0.35 -1.21 -12.82
N MET A 187 -0.04 -2.05 -13.82
CA MET A 187 0.73 -3.30 -13.65
C MET A 187 1.98 -3.20 -12.79
N PRO A 188 2.90 -2.21 -12.94
CA PRO A 188 4.06 -2.12 -12.05
C PRO A 188 3.68 -1.93 -10.58
N ARG A 189 2.57 -1.24 -10.29
CA ARG A 189 2.07 -1.09 -8.91
C ARG A 189 1.51 -2.41 -8.41
N LEU A 190 0.67 -3.08 -9.21
CA LEU A 190 0.08 -4.36 -8.85
C LEU A 190 1.12 -5.46 -8.68
N TRP A 191 2.17 -5.46 -9.51
CA TRP A 191 3.32 -6.37 -9.40
C TRP A 191 4.10 -6.11 -8.09
N VAL A 192 4.42 -4.87 -7.75
CA VAL A 192 5.10 -4.57 -6.47
C VAL A 192 4.23 -4.98 -5.26
N ALA A 193 2.93 -4.71 -5.31
CA ALA A 193 2.01 -4.99 -4.22
C ALA A 193 1.44 -6.42 -4.24
N GLN A 194 1.80 -7.25 -5.24
CA GLN A 194 1.29 -8.61 -5.46
C GLN A 194 -0.24 -8.69 -5.32
N ILE A 195 -0.96 -7.75 -5.95
CA ILE A 195 -2.42 -7.65 -5.89
C ILE A 195 -3.02 -8.30 -7.15
N PRO A 196 -3.75 -9.42 -7.05
CA PRO A 196 -4.25 -10.15 -8.22
C PRO A 196 -5.63 -9.69 -8.70
N ASN A 197 -6.23 -8.70 -8.06
CA ASN A 197 -7.55 -8.18 -8.42
C ASN A 197 -7.48 -6.66 -8.63
N PHE A 198 -7.98 -6.19 -9.77
CA PHE A 198 -8.04 -4.76 -10.06
C PHE A 198 -9.47 -4.33 -10.33
N MET A 199 -9.99 -3.42 -9.50
CA MET A 199 -11.30 -2.83 -9.68
C MET A 199 -11.18 -1.55 -10.50
N LEU A 200 -11.85 -1.49 -11.64
CA LEU A 200 -11.89 -0.32 -12.51
C LEU A 200 -13.31 0.24 -12.56
N ALA A 201 -13.48 1.45 -12.04
CA ALA A 201 -14.75 2.15 -11.99
C ALA A 201 -14.72 3.36 -12.93
N HIS A 202 -15.66 3.42 -13.88
CA HIS A 202 -15.83 4.56 -14.78
C HIS A 202 -16.99 5.44 -14.32
N HIS A 203 -16.75 6.75 -14.36
CA HIS A 203 -17.75 7.75 -14.01
C HIS A 203 -18.03 8.76 -15.13
N GLU A 204 -19.26 9.28 -15.15
CA GLU A 204 -19.64 10.50 -15.85
C GLU A 204 -19.87 11.58 -14.79
N SER A 205 -18.95 12.54 -14.67
CA SER A 205 -19.06 13.66 -13.69
C SER A 205 -19.38 13.22 -12.26
N GLY A 206 -18.79 12.11 -11.80
CA GLY A 206 -18.96 11.57 -10.45
C GLY A 206 -20.03 10.50 -10.30
N VAL A 207 -20.87 10.29 -11.33
CA VAL A 207 -21.83 9.19 -11.36
C VAL A 207 -21.16 7.96 -11.95
N PHE A 208 -20.95 6.93 -11.14
CA PHE A 208 -20.32 5.68 -11.58
C PHE A 208 -21.32 4.80 -12.33
N THR A 209 -21.02 4.52 -13.60
CA THR A 209 -21.92 3.81 -14.50
C THR A 209 -21.41 2.43 -14.91
N SER A 210 -20.13 2.13 -14.63
CA SER A 210 -19.49 0.87 -14.99
C SER A 210 -18.41 0.54 -13.98
N ILE A 211 -18.56 -0.59 -13.29
CA ILE A 211 -17.58 -1.12 -12.33
C ILE A 211 -17.21 -2.52 -12.79
N LYS A 212 -15.92 -2.74 -13.02
CA LYS A 212 -15.38 -4.03 -13.47
C LYS A 212 -14.35 -4.52 -12.47
N ILE A 213 -14.39 -5.80 -12.15
CA ILE A 213 -13.32 -6.50 -11.44
C ILE A 213 -12.55 -7.28 -12.49
N ILE A 214 -11.27 -6.95 -12.63
CA ILE A 214 -10.34 -7.57 -13.57
C ILE A 214 -9.43 -8.48 -12.75
N ASP A 215 -9.36 -9.75 -13.13
CA ASP A 215 -8.35 -10.66 -12.60
C ASP A 215 -7.02 -10.36 -13.30
N THR A 216 -6.03 -9.93 -12.53
CA THR A 216 -4.74 -9.48 -13.05
C THR A 216 -3.63 -10.48 -12.78
N LYS A 217 -3.94 -11.66 -12.25
CA LYS A 217 -2.90 -12.64 -11.86
C LYS A 217 -1.99 -13.02 -13.02
N ASP A 218 -2.57 -13.47 -14.13
CA ASP A 218 -1.80 -13.91 -15.30
C ASP A 218 -1.15 -12.71 -16.02
N ALA A 219 -1.83 -11.55 -16.01
CA ALA A 219 -1.30 -10.31 -16.58
C ALA A 219 -0.07 -9.79 -15.82
N ILE A 220 -0.02 -9.94 -14.50
CA ILE A 220 1.15 -9.59 -13.68
C ILE A 220 2.34 -10.48 -14.03
N GLN A 221 2.11 -11.78 -14.24
CA GLN A 221 3.16 -12.70 -14.66
C GLN A 221 3.69 -12.36 -16.06
N ALA A 222 2.80 -12.16 -17.02
CA ALA A 222 3.18 -11.74 -18.37
C ALA A 222 3.96 -10.41 -18.34
N TRP A 223 3.50 -9.44 -17.54
CA TRP A 223 4.18 -8.16 -17.35
C TRP A 223 5.60 -8.35 -16.81
N GLU A 224 5.81 -9.24 -15.85
CA GLU A 224 7.14 -9.56 -15.33
C GLU A 224 8.06 -10.14 -16.41
N GLU A 225 7.57 -11.11 -17.19
CA GLU A 225 8.31 -11.74 -18.29
C GLU A 225 8.72 -10.73 -19.36
N GLU A 226 7.84 -9.79 -19.70
CA GLU A 226 8.10 -8.73 -20.68
C GLU A 226 9.05 -7.63 -20.16
N ASN A 227 9.12 -7.42 -18.83
CA ASN A 227 9.86 -6.32 -18.23
C ASN A 227 11.20 -6.74 -17.59
N GLN A 228 11.70 -7.95 -17.88
CA GLN A 228 12.94 -8.49 -17.30
C GLN A 228 14.15 -7.56 -17.39
N LYS A 229 14.33 -6.84 -18.51
CA LYS A 229 15.42 -5.86 -18.64
C LYS A 229 15.30 -4.74 -17.60
N ALA A 230 14.12 -4.15 -17.47
CA ALA A 230 13.89 -3.08 -16.50
C ALA A 230 13.97 -3.57 -15.05
N LEU A 231 13.53 -4.81 -14.79
CA LEU A 231 13.66 -5.45 -13.49
C LEU A 231 15.12 -5.72 -13.12
N ALA A 232 15.95 -6.15 -14.08
CA ALA A 232 17.39 -6.31 -13.88
C ALA A 232 18.08 -4.97 -13.61
N GLU A 233 17.73 -3.91 -14.34
CA GLU A 233 18.23 -2.55 -14.07
C GLU A 233 17.79 -2.05 -12.68
N PHE A 234 16.52 -2.27 -12.32
CA PHE A 234 15.99 -1.92 -11.01
C PHE A 234 16.74 -2.66 -9.90
N ALA A 235 16.94 -3.98 -10.05
CA ALA A 235 17.70 -4.79 -9.11
C ALA A 235 19.15 -4.30 -8.94
N ALA A 236 19.84 -4.01 -10.04
CA ALA A 236 21.21 -3.50 -9.99
C ALA A 236 21.30 -2.15 -9.26
N ARG A 237 20.36 -1.23 -9.52
CA ARG A 237 20.30 0.08 -8.84
C ARG A 237 19.95 -0.06 -7.37
N LEU A 238 18.95 -0.91 -7.03
CA LEU A 238 18.56 -1.14 -5.65
C LEU A 238 19.71 -1.71 -4.82
N ARG A 239 20.46 -2.70 -5.36
CA ARG A 239 21.65 -3.24 -4.66
C ARG A 239 22.71 -2.18 -4.41
N ARG A 240 22.96 -1.29 -5.38
CA ARG A 240 23.91 -0.17 -5.20
C ARG A 240 23.43 0.80 -4.12
N LEU A 241 22.14 1.13 -4.09
CA LEU A 241 21.55 2.00 -3.07
C LEU A 241 21.63 1.38 -1.67
N VAL A 242 21.34 0.08 -1.55
CA VAL A 242 21.47 -0.67 -0.28
C VAL A 242 22.93 -0.71 0.18
N ALA A 243 23.87 -1.00 -0.71
CA ALA A 243 25.29 -0.98 -0.39
C ALA A 243 25.76 0.41 0.06
N PHE A 244 25.31 1.45 -0.62
CA PHE A 244 25.60 2.83 -0.25
C PHE A 244 25.01 3.22 1.11
N ALA A 245 23.77 2.84 1.40
CA ALA A 245 23.12 3.06 2.69
C ALA A 245 23.88 2.42 3.85
N ARG A 246 24.52 1.27 3.63
CA ARG A 246 25.35 0.64 4.66
C ARG A 246 26.66 1.39 4.92
N SER A 247 27.11 2.22 3.98
CA SER A 247 28.31 3.07 4.14
C SER A 247 28.00 4.47 4.68
N MET A 248 26.74 4.88 4.63
CA MET A 248 26.26 6.19 5.03
C MET A 248 24.93 6.03 5.75
N GLU A 249 24.91 6.26 7.06
CA GLU A 249 23.76 5.95 7.93
C GLU A 249 22.43 6.47 7.37
N LYS A 250 22.41 7.68 6.79
CA LYS A 250 21.20 8.31 6.24
C LYS A 250 21.48 9.23 5.06
N PHE A 251 20.63 9.18 4.04
CA PHE A 251 20.65 10.08 2.88
C PHE A 251 19.27 10.19 2.24
N GLU A 252 19.15 11.07 1.25
CA GLU A 252 17.95 11.25 0.45
C GLU A 252 18.25 10.95 -1.03
N ILE A 253 17.38 10.16 -1.66
CA ILE A 253 17.33 10.01 -3.12
C ILE A 253 16.41 11.07 -3.67
N VAL A 254 16.89 11.84 -4.64
CA VAL A 254 16.11 12.88 -5.32
C VAL A 254 16.11 12.64 -6.84
N ARG A 255 14.92 12.71 -7.42
CA ARG A 255 14.68 12.70 -8.87
C ARG A 255 13.96 13.99 -9.26
N GLU A 256 14.65 14.90 -9.93
CA GLU A 256 14.09 16.16 -10.45
C GLU A 256 13.85 16.12 -11.97
N ASN A 257 13.02 17.04 -12.47
CA ASN A 257 12.64 17.14 -13.89
C ASN A 257 13.82 17.51 -14.82
N VAL A 258 14.91 18.04 -14.28
CA VAL A 258 15.98 18.69 -15.07
C VAL A 258 17.10 17.71 -15.47
N GLY A 259 17.16 16.51 -14.88
CA GLY A 259 18.22 15.52 -15.13
C GLY A 259 17.72 14.15 -15.56
N LYS A 260 18.61 13.27 -16.04
CA LYS A 260 18.35 11.83 -16.28
C LYS A 260 18.83 10.92 -15.14
N GLU A 261 19.41 11.51 -14.11
CA GLU A 261 20.09 10.80 -13.03
C GLU A 261 19.26 10.78 -11.73
N LEU A 262 19.64 9.88 -10.81
CA LEU A 262 19.21 9.94 -9.42
C LEU A 262 20.31 10.63 -8.64
N GLU A 263 19.92 11.66 -7.89
CA GLU A 263 20.83 12.38 -7.02
C GLU A 263 20.76 11.80 -5.62
N LEU A 264 21.92 11.62 -4.99
CA LEU A 264 22.03 11.27 -3.59
C LEU A 264 22.46 12.53 -2.84
N ARG A 265 21.62 12.98 -1.92
CA ARG A 265 21.81 14.22 -1.15
C ARG A 265 21.81 13.89 0.33
N GLU A 266 22.50 14.72 1.12
CA GLU A 266 22.31 14.69 2.58
C GLU A 266 20.85 15.03 2.92
N GLN A 267 20.32 14.41 3.98
CA GLN A 267 18.97 14.69 4.43
C GLN A 267 18.92 16.10 5.03
N GLY A 268 18.16 17.00 4.41
CA GLY A 268 17.90 18.36 4.91
C GLY A 268 16.44 18.58 5.31
N GLY A 269 16.20 19.46 6.28
CA GLY A 269 14.88 19.81 6.82
C GLY A 269 14.58 19.10 8.15
N ASP A 270 13.39 19.35 8.70
CA ASP A 270 12.93 18.71 9.94
C ASP A 270 12.41 17.30 9.61
N ILE A 271 13.32 16.33 9.60
CA ILE A 271 13.05 14.93 9.29
C ILE A 271 13.34 14.12 10.54
N THR A 272 12.31 13.48 11.08
CA THR A 272 12.46 12.46 12.11
C THR A 272 13.07 11.20 11.50
N GLY A 273 13.90 10.48 12.27
CA GLY A 273 14.49 9.20 11.83
C GLY A 273 13.43 8.18 11.41
N VAL A 274 13.84 7.15 10.66
CA VAL A 274 12.90 6.14 10.13
C VAL A 274 12.21 5.30 11.19
N LEU A 275 12.79 5.24 12.39
CA LEU A 275 12.18 4.63 13.57
C LEU A 275 12.05 5.68 14.68
N PRO A 276 11.00 5.58 15.51
CA PRO A 276 10.90 6.41 16.70
C PRO A 276 12.02 6.02 17.70
N PRO A 277 12.45 6.94 18.58
CA PRO A 277 13.63 6.72 19.43
C PRO A 277 13.56 5.49 20.33
N ASP A 278 12.36 5.13 20.79
CA ASP A 278 12.09 3.95 21.62
C ASP A 278 12.31 2.62 20.89
N LEU A 279 12.39 2.64 19.56
CA LEU A 279 12.70 1.49 18.73
C LEU A 279 14.15 1.41 18.24
N MET A 280 14.96 2.44 18.52
CA MET A 280 16.36 2.49 18.08
C MET A 280 17.32 1.83 19.09
N GLU A 281 16.86 1.48 20.30
CA GLU A 281 17.71 0.99 21.41
C GLU A 281 17.69 -0.54 21.62
N THR A 282 17.14 -1.34 20.70
CA THR A 282 17.18 -2.81 20.74
C THR A 282 18.37 -3.39 19.99
#